data_AF-A0A7X1JCE1-F1
#
_entry.id   AF-A0A7X1JCE1-F1
#
_cell.length_a   1.000
_cell.length_b   1.000
_cell.length_c   1.000
_cell.angle_alpha   90.00
_cell.angle_beta   90.00
_cell.angle_gamma   90.00
#
_symmetry.space_group_name_H-M   'P 1'
#
loop_
_entity.id
_entity.type
_entity.pdbx_description
1 polymer ?
#
loop_
_entity_poly.entity_id
_entity_poly.type
_entity_poly.pdbx_seq_one_letter_code
_entity_poly.pdbx_strand_id
1 'polypeptide(L)'
;MVGVDEYATRKGRVYGTVLVDVETRWPVDLLPDREASSLAAWLAKRPGIEIVCRDRAPFFAEGATAGAPQATQVADRWHLWHNLGEAAERAVAHHRQCLRVLVPDPEGKSEPPAPLDEKADSPWRSERFANRIRAGHATVHAMLEAGHSRRSIGRQLNMTHRTVKSLADAARPEDLFRGQWQHNRTSVLDEYK
;
A
#
# COMPACT_ATOMS: atom_id res chain seq x y z
N MET A 1 -0.46 -16.68 25.77
CA MET A 1 0.52 -15.92 24.93
C MET A 1 -0.02 -14.52 24.64
N VAL A 2 0.82 -13.50 24.47
CA VAL A 2 0.37 -12.16 24.02
C VAL A 2 0.88 -11.81 22.62
N GLY A 3 0.02 -11.23 21.80
CA GLY A 3 0.28 -10.63 20.51
C GLY A 3 0.44 -9.12 20.67
N VAL A 4 1.47 -8.53 20.08
CA VAL A 4 1.78 -7.11 20.12
C VAL A 4 1.88 -6.59 18.69
N ASP A 5 1.05 -5.61 18.36
CA ASP A 5 1.05 -4.99 17.04
C ASP A 5 0.75 -3.49 17.13
N GLU A 6 1.04 -2.76 16.07
CA GLU A 6 0.68 -1.35 15.95
C GLU A 6 -0.75 -1.22 15.40
N TYR A 7 -1.51 -0.29 15.97
CA TYR A 7 -2.79 0.13 15.37
C TYR A 7 -2.77 1.63 15.11
N ALA A 8 -3.50 2.05 14.07
CA ALA A 8 -3.64 3.46 13.74
C ALA A 8 -5.10 3.89 13.90
N THR A 9 -5.36 4.83 14.82
CA THR A 9 -6.67 5.53 14.85
C THR A 9 -6.79 6.50 13.68
N ARG A 10 -5.65 7.07 13.25
CA ARG A 10 -5.53 7.87 12.03
C ARG A 10 -4.22 7.54 11.32
N LYS A 11 -4.32 6.74 10.25
CA LYS A 11 -3.18 6.29 9.45
C LYS A 11 -2.25 7.45 9.08
N GLY A 12 -0.95 7.28 9.33
CA GLY A 12 0.09 8.28 9.08
C GLY A 12 0.16 9.42 10.12
N ARG A 13 -0.59 9.36 11.22
CA ARG A 13 -0.59 10.41 12.24
C ARG A 13 -0.55 9.87 13.67
N VAL A 14 -1.55 9.06 14.02
CA VAL A 14 -1.74 8.61 15.41
C VAL A 14 -1.71 7.10 15.42
N TYR A 15 -0.69 6.58 16.09
CA TYR A 15 -0.41 5.16 16.26
C TYR A 15 -0.37 4.83 17.74
N GLY A 16 -0.84 3.63 18.08
CA GLY A 16 -0.76 3.04 19.40
C GLY A 16 -0.41 1.56 19.30
N THR A 17 -0.35 0.89 20.43
CA THR A 17 -0.04 -0.55 20.51
C THR A 17 -1.30 -1.31 20.85
N VAL A 18 -1.65 -2.33 20.07
CA VAL A 18 -2.71 -3.28 20.39
C VAL A 18 -2.09 -4.55 20.98
N LEU A 19 -2.69 -4.99 22.08
CA LEU A 19 -2.30 -6.19 22.79
C LEU A 19 -3.43 -7.20 22.70
N VAL A 20 -3.15 -8.37 22.17
CA VAL A 20 -4.14 -9.42 21.89
C VAL A 20 -3.73 -10.68 22.61
N ASP A 21 -4.67 -11.37 23.24
CA ASP A 21 -4.43 -12.74 23.68
C ASP A 21 -4.54 -13.63 22.43
N VAL A 22 -3.42 -14.25 22.05
CA VAL A 22 -3.33 -15.03 20.81
C VAL A 22 -4.17 -16.30 20.87
N GLU A 23 -4.38 -16.85 22.08
CA GLU A 23 -5.13 -18.08 22.27
C GLU A 23 -6.63 -17.82 22.12
N THR A 24 -7.13 -16.78 22.78
CA THR A 24 -8.55 -16.42 22.75
C THR A 24 -8.92 -15.54 21.56
N ARG A 25 -7.93 -14.93 20.90
CA ARG A 25 -8.06 -13.96 19.80
C ARG A 25 -8.81 -12.68 20.17
N TRP A 26 -8.80 -12.33 21.46
CA TRP A 26 -9.44 -11.13 21.96
C TRP A 26 -8.41 -10.03 22.27
N PRO A 27 -8.70 -8.76 21.92
CA PRO A 27 -7.93 -7.64 22.41
C PRO A 27 -7.96 -7.62 23.94
N VAL A 28 -6.78 -7.57 24.55
CA VAL A 28 -6.58 -7.46 26.00
C VAL A 28 -6.43 -6.01 26.41
N ASP A 29 -5.72 -5.21 25.61
CA ASP A 29 -5.49 -3.80 25.92
C ASP A 29 -5.09 -2.99 24.67
N LEU A 30 -5.19 -1.65 24.80
CA LEU A 30 -4.73 -0.68 23.82
C LEU A 30 -3.86 0.37 24.52
N LEU A 31 -2.58 0.41 24.18
CA LEU A 31 -1.67 1.45 24.65
C LEU A 31 -1.74 2.66 23.72
N PRO A 32 -1.69 3.89 24.26
CA PRO A 32 -1.92 5.12 23.50
C PRO A 32 -0.76 5.48 22.56
N ASP A 33 0.36 4.79 22.66
CA ASP A 33 1.61 5.08 21.95
C ASP A 33 2.28 3.79 21.44
N ARG A 34 3.42 3.98 20.78
CA ARG A 34 4.30 2.93 20.24
C ARG A 34 5.66 2.91 20.95
N GLU A 35 5.68 3.22 22.24
CA GLU A 35 6.93 3.33 23.01
C GLU A 35 7.30 2.01 23.68
N ALA A 36 8.60 1.70 23.66
CA ALA A 36 9.16 0.54 24.34
C ALA A 36 8.87 0.57 25.85
N SER A 37 8.93 1.75 26.45
CA SER A 37 8.62 2.02 27.88
C SER A 37 7.19 1.63 28.25
N SER A 38 6.21 2.04 27.44
CA SER A 38 4.80 1.74 27.66
C SER A 38 4.52 0.24 27.57
N LEU A 39 5.07 -0.44 26.56
CA LEU A 39 4.98 -1.90 26.46
C LEU A 39 5.65 -2.60 27.64
N ALA A 40 6.86 -2.17 28.02
CA ALA A 40 7.61 -2.77 29.11
C ALA A 40 6.85 -2.66 30.45
N ALA A 41 6.30 -1.48 30.75
CA ALA A 41 5.51 -1.26 31.94
C ALA A 41 4.23 -2.10 31.97
N TRP A 42 3.62 -2.36 30.80
CA TRP A 42 2.45 -3.21 30.70
C TRP A 42 2.77 -4.69 30.93
N LEU A 43 3.87 -5.18 30.34
CA LEU A 43 4.35 -6.55 30.48
C LEU A 43 4.84 -6.87 31.89
N ALA A 44 5.53 -5.93 32.54
CA ALA A 44 6.06 -6.11 33.91
C ALA A 44 4.95 -6.38 34.95
N LYS A 45 3.74 -5.89 34.70
CA LYS A 45 2.56 -6.15 35.54
C LYS A 45 1.97 -7.55 35.33
N ARG A 46 2.46 -8.32 34.36
CA ARG A 46 1.92 -9.62 33.91
C ARG A 46 3.06 -10.65 33.76
N PRO A 47 3.68 -11.08 34.88
CA PRO A 47 4.83 -11.98 34.84
C PRO A 47 4.52 -13.36 34.26
N GLY A 48 3.24 -13.78 34.24
CA GLY A 48 2.81 -15.05 33.65
C GLY A 48 2.79 -15.10 32.12
N ILE A 49 3.16 -14.01 31.42
CA ILE A 49 3.33 -14.04 29.98
C ILE A 49 4.64 -14.74 29.64
N GLU A 50 4.53 -15.93 29.05
CA GLU A 50 5.69 -16.74 28.65
C GLU A 50 6.11 -16.52 27.20
N ILE A 51 5.19 -16.04 26.35
CA ILE A 51 5.44 -15.82 24.92
C ILE A 51 4.87 -14.48 24.48
N VAL A 52 5.73 -13.69 23.84
CA VAL A 52 5.39 -12.42 23.20
C VAL A 52 5.54 -12.59 21.69
N CYS A 53 4.41 -12.73 20.99
CA CYS A 53 4.34 -12.68 19.54
C CYS A 53 4.27 -11.22 19.12
N ARG A 54 5.27 -10.69 18.42
CA ARG A 54 5.30 -9.27 18.02
C ARG A 54 5.63 -9.10 16.55
N ASP A 55 5.27 -7.95 16.00
CA ASP A 55 5.84 -7.51 14.73
C ASP A 55 7.38 -7.40 14.80
N ARG A 56 8.01 -6.90 13.73
CA ARG A 56 9.47 -6.75 13.65
C ARG A 56 10.01 -5.38 14.05
N ALA A 57 9.21 -4.53 14.67
CA ALA A 57 9.62 -3.21 15.09
C ALA A 57 10.64 -3.28 16.26
N PRO A 58 11.75 -2.52 16.20
CA PRO A 58 12.77 -2.54 17.25
C PRO A 58 12.23 -2.17 18.63
N PHE A 59 11.35 -1.18 18.72
CA PHE A 59 10.81 -0.70 19.99
C PHE A 59 9.95 -1.76 20.72
N PHE A 60 9.25 -2.64 20.00
CA PHE A 60 8.55 -3.76 20.64
C PHE A 60 9.50 -4.86 21.10
N ALA A 61 10.62 -5.08 20.40
CA ALA A 61 11.66 -5.98 20.87
C ALA A 61 12.31 -5.47 22.16
N GLU A 62 12.63 -4.19 22.21
CA GLU A 62 13.17 -3.51 23.39
C GLU A 62 12.19 -3.56 24.56
N GLY A 63 10.92 -3.19 24.33
CA GLY A 63 9.88 -3.22 25.35
C GLY A 63 9.62 -4.63 25.90
N ALA A 64 9.59 -5.64 25.03
CA ALA A 64 9.45 -7.04 25.44
C ALA A 64 10.64 -7.51 26.28
N THR A 65 11.87 -7.20 25.86
CA THR A 65 13.09 -7.56 26.59
C THR A 65 13.13 -6.92 27.98
N ALA A 66 12.69 -5.66 28.10
CA ALA A 66 12.69 -4.95 29.38
C ALA A 66 11.53 -5.37 30.30
N GLY A 67 10.32 -5.55 29.76
CA GLY A 67 9.11 -5.80 30.56
C GLY A 67 8.81 -7.27 30.85
N ALA A 68 9.31 -8.18 30.02
CA ALA A 68 9.17 -9.63 30.21
C ALA A 68 10.43 -10.36 29.73
N PRO A 69 11.60 -10.17 30.38
CA PRO A 69 12.84 -10.83 29.99
C PRO A 69 12.78 -12.37 30.01
N GLN A 70 11.85 -12.93 30.80
CA GLN A 70 11.56 -14.37 30.85
C GLN A 70 10.80 -14.87 29.62
N ALA A 71 10.12 -14.00 28.87
CA ALA A 71 9.25 -14.40 27.79
C ALA A 71 10.02 -14.65 26.49
N THR A 72 9.67 -15.73 25.80
CA THR A 72 10.18 -16.02 24.46
C THR A 72 9.55 -15.04 23.47
N GLN A 73 10.38 -14.33 22.71
CA GLN A 73 9.91 -13.47 21.63
C GLN A 73 9.77 -14.26 20.33
N VAL A 74 8.59 -14.20 19.73
CA VAL A 74 8.27 -14.86 18.46
C VAL A 74 7.86 -13.80 17.44
N ALA A 75 8.35 -13.92 16.21
CA ALA A 75 7.94 -13.03 15.13
C ALA A 75 6.51 -13.36 14.69
N ASP A 76 5.69 -12.32 14.53
CA ASP A 76 4.33 -12.45 14.04
C ASP A 76 4.31 -13.03 12.62
N ARG A 77 3.47 -14.05 12.45
CA ARG A 77 3.39 -14.84 11.22
C ARG A 77 2.82 -14.02 10.07
N TRP A 78 1.85 -13.15 10.31
CA TRP A 78 1.24 -12.34 9.26
C TRP A 78 2.29 -11.41 8.64
N HIS A 79 3.08 -10.74 9.47
CA HIS A 79 4.18 -9.87 9.02
C HIS A 79 5.22 -10.61 8.18
N LEU A 80 5.56 -11.85 8.56
CA LEU A 80 6.51 -12.66 7.77
C LEU A 80 5.97 -12.98 6.37
N TRP A 81 4.73 -13.46 6.27
CA TRP A 81 4.11 -13.79 4.98
C TRP A 81 3.85 -12.56 4.13
N HIS A 82 3.37 -11.47 4.73
CA HIS A 82 3.10 -10.23 4.02
C HIS A 82 4.38 -9.64 3.42
N ASN A 83 5.44 -9.53 4.22
CA ASN A 83 6.74 -9.02 3.75
C ASN A 83 7.36 -9.92 2.67
N LEU A 84 7.21 -11.24 2.79
CA LEU A 84 7.66 -12.18 1.75
C LEU A 84 6.88 -11.99 0.45
N GLY A 85 5.56 -11.87 0.53
CA GLY A 85 4.70 -11.62 -0.62
C GLY A 85 5.08 -10.32 -1.34
N GLU A 86 5.22 -9.22 -0.60
CA GLU A 86 5.66 -7.94 -1.18
C GLU A 86 7.05 -8.03 -1.82
N ALA A 87 7.98 -8.75 -1.19
CA ALA A 87 9.32 -8.92 -1.72
C ALA A 87 9.30 -9.73 -3.03
N ALA A 88 8.51 -10.80 -3.08
CA ALA A 88 8.30 -11.60 -4.29
C ALA A 88 7.66 -10.77 -5.41
N GLU A 89 6.62 -10.00 -5.11
CA GLU A 89 5.98 -9.09 -6.07
C GLU A 89 6.96 -8.06 -6.62
N ARG A 90 7.76 -7.42 -5.75
CA ARG A 90 8.81 -6.46 -6.17
C ARG A 90 9.85 -7.12 -7.05
N ALA A 91 10.32 -8.31 -6.70
CA ALA A 91 11.30 -9.05 -7.49
C ALA A 91 10.74 -9.40 -8.88
N VAL A 92 9.54 -9.97 -8.95
CA VAL A 92 8.88 -10.30 -10.23
C VAL A 92 8.67 -9.04 -11.07
N ALA A 93 8.20 -7.94 -10.47
CA ALA A 93 8.02 -6.67 -11.17
C ALA A 93 9.33 -6.12 -11.72
N HIS A 94 10.43 -6.22 -10.98
CA HIS A 94 11.77 -5.81 -11.40
C HIS A 94 12.29 -6.68 -12.57
N HIS A 95 12.04 -7.99 -12.53
CA HIS A 95 12.50 -8.94 -13.54
C HIS A 95 11.47 -9.23 -14.64
N ARG A 96 10.41 -8.41 -14.75
CA ARG A 96 9.32 -8.58 -15.74
C ARG A 96 9.81 -8.72 -17.18
N GLN A 97 10.93 -8.09 -17.53
CA GLN A 97 11.49 -8.15 -18.89
C GLN A 97 12.08 -9.52 -19.19
N CYS A 98 12.69 -10.19 -18.21
CA CYS A 98 13.19 -11.55 -18.35
C CYS A 98 12.07 -12.56 -18.58
N LEU A 99 10.88 -12.30 -18.04
CA LEU A 99 9.70 -13.16 -18.19
C LEU A 99 8.98 -13.00 -19.53
N ARG A 100 9.22 -11.91 -20.27
CA ARG A 100 8.64 -11.70 -21.62
C ARG A 100 9.13 -12.73 -22.64
N VAL A 101 10.31 -13.31 -22.44
CA VAL A 101 10.89 -14.33 -23.34
C VAL A 101 10.08 -15.64 -23.32
N LEU A 102 9.27 -15.87 -22.27
CA LEU A 102 8.52 -17.11 -22.06
C LEU A 102 7.03 -17.05 -22.46
N VAL A 103 6.56 -15.87 -22.87
CA VAL A 103 5.20 -15.69 -23.39
C VAL A 103 5.33 -15.41 -24.89
N PRO A 104 4.88 -16.32 -25.78
CA PRO A 104 4.80 -16.01 -27.20
C PRO A 104 4.04 -14.70 -27.35
N ASP A 105 4.65 -13.75 -28.07
CA ASP A 105 4.00 -12.49 -28.38
C ASP A 105 2.68 -12.83 -29.10
N PRO A 106 1.50 -12.42 -28.62
CA PRO A 106 0.34 -12.42 -29.49
C PRO A 106 0.72 -11.49 -30.65
N GLU A 107 0.89 -12.07 -31.84
CA GLU A 107 1.25 -11.35 -33.06
C GLU A 107 0.51 -10.01 -33.10
N GLY A 108 1.27 -8.90 -33.09
CA GLY A 108 0.73 -7.56 -33.32
C GLY A 108 0.62 -6.62 -32.12
N LYS A 109 1.67 -6.48 -31.30
CA LYS A 109 1.92 -5.21 -30.60
C LYS A 109 3.10 -4.50 -31.25
N SER A 110 2.76 -3.53 -32.10
CA SER A 110 3.70 -2.53 -32.62
C SER A 110 4.59 -2.00 -31.49
N GLU A 111 5.89 -1.89 -31.77
CA GLU A 111 6.88 -1.26 -30.92
C GLU A 111 6.32 0.03 -30.28
N PRO A 112 6.52 0.24 -28.97
CA PRO A 112 6.35 1.58 -28.42
C PRO A 112 7.29 2.51 -29.18
N PRO A 113 6.84 3.67 -29.68
CA PRO A 113 7.76 4.63 -30.28
C PRO A 113 8.85 4.93 -29.27
N ALA A 114 10.09 5.01 -29.77
CA ALA A 114 11.26 5.36 -28.98
C ALA A 114 10.94 6.57 -28.07
N PRO A 115 11.45 6.61 -26.83
CA PRO A 115 11.24 7.77 -25.98
C PRO A 115 11.83 8.97 -26.71
N LEU A 116 10.96 9.87 -27.15
CA LEU A 116 11.40 11.18 -27.60
C LEU A 116 12.05 11.83 -26.38
N ASP A 117 13.35 12.09 -26.48
CA ASP A 117 14.04 13.04 -25.63
C ASP A 117 13.38 14.40 -25.83
N GLU A 118 12.32 14.67 -25.07
CA GLU A 118 11.67 15.97 -25.04
C GLU A 118 11.51 16.40 -23.59
N LYS A 119 12.47 17.21 -23.14
CA LYS A 119 12.22 18.22 -22.12
C LYS A 119 11.00 19.03 -22.57
N ALA A 120 9.84 18.78 -21.98
CA ALA A 120 8.68 19.62 -22.16
C ALA A 120 7.99 19.87 -20.82
N ASP A 121 7.67 21.13 -20.60
CA ASP A 121 6.98 21.73 -19.46
C ASP A 121 5.62 21.06 -19.19
N SER A 122 5.62 19.87 -18.59
CA SER A 122 4.40 19.24 -18.11
C SER A 122 4.02 19.90 -16.77
N PRO A 123 2.86 20.58 -16.64
CA PRO A 123 2.43 21.24 -15.40
C PRO A 123 2.00 20.25 -14.28
N TRP A 124 2.42 18.98 -14.35
CA TRP A 124 1.91 17.86 -13.54
C TRP A 124 3.00 17.13 -12.76
N ARG A 125 2.74 16.93 -11.45
CA ARG A 125 3.68 16.37 -10.46
C ARG A 125 4.19 14.95 -10.73
N SER A 126 3.48 14.17 -11.54
CA SER A 126 3.99 12.87 -12.01
C SER A 126 3.43 12.49 -13.38
N GLU A 127 4.32 12.41 -14.36
CA GLU A 127 4.01 12.02 -15.74
C GLU A 127 3.44 10.59 -15.83
N ARG A 128 3.86 9.71 -14.91
CA ARG A 128 3.35 8.35 -14.75
C ARG A 128 1.85 8.30 -14.42
N PHE A 129 1.34 9.23 -13.63
CA PHE A 129 -0.09 9.33 -13.32
C PHE A 129 -0.88 9.79 -14.54
N ALA A 130 -0.42 10.87 -15.19
CA ALA A 130 -1.07 11.42 -16.38
C ALA A 130 -1.16 10.35 -17.49
N ASN A 131 -0.07 9.63 -17.74
CA ASN A 131 -0.03 8.56 -18.73
C ASN A 131 -0.97 7.40 -18.38
N ARG A 132 -1.07 7.03 -17.10
CA ARG A 132 -2.00 5.97 -16.64
C ARG A 132 -3.45 6.35 -16.86
N ILE A 133 -3.83 7.59 -16.56
CA ILE A 133 -5.20 8.07 -16.74
C ILE A 133 -5.55 8.21 -18.22
N ARG A 134 -4.65 8.74 -19.06
CA ARG A 134 -4.84 8.80 -20.51
C ARG A 134 -5.06 7.41 -21.10
N ALA A 135 -4.20 6.45 -20.76
CA ALA A 135 -4.32 5.07 -21.24
C ALA A 135 -5.62 4.41 -20.75
N GLY A 136 -5.99 4.61 -19.48
CA GLY A 136 -7.23 4.08 -18.92
C GLY A 136 -8.49 4.68 -19.55
N HIS A 137 -8.49 5.99 -19.81
CA HIS A 137 -9.58 6.71 -20.48
C HIS A 137 -9.76 6.19 -21.91
N ALA A 138 -8.68 6.15 -22.71
CA ALA A 138 -8.72 5.62 -24.07
C ALA A 138 -9.25 4.18 -24.13
N THR A 139 -8.80 3.31 -23.22
CA THR A 139 -9.25 1.92 -23.15
C THR A 139 -10.74 1.81 -22.82
N VAL A 140 -11.23 2.59 -21.86
CA VAL A 140 -12.65 2.59 -21.47
C VAL A 140 -13.53 3.10 -22.60
N HIS A 141 -13.14 4.17 -23.29
CA HIS A 141 -13.89 4.72 -24.43
C HIS A 141 -13.93 3.75 -25.62
N ALA A 142 -12.81 3.12 -25.97
CA ALA A 142 -12.79 2.11 -27.02
C ALA A 142 -13.71 0.91 -26.71
N MET A 143 -13.77 0.47 -25.46
CA MET A 143 -14.69 -0.62 -25.06
C MET A 143 -16.16 -0.18 -25.07
N LEU A 144 -16.46 1.09 -24.76
CA LEU A 144 -17.80 1.65 -24.87
C LEU A 144 -18.24 1.74 -26.34
N GLU A 145 -17.37 2.19 -27.23
CA GLU A 145 -17.60 2.22 -28.68
C GLU A 145 -17.82 0.82 -29.25
N ALA A 146 -17.11 -0.19 -28.73
CA ALA A 146 -17.33 -1.60 -29.03
C ALA A 146 -18.62 -2.19 -28.40
N GLY A 147 -19.43 -1.37 -27.72
CA GLY A 147 -20.74 -1.76 -27.18
C GLY A 147 -20.71 -2.46 -25.82
N HIS A 148 -19.56 -2.51 -25.13
CA HIS A 148 -19.50 -3.09 -23.79
C HIS A 148 -20.20 -2.21 -22.76
N SER A 149 -20.98 -2.84 -21.86
CA SER A 149 -21.54 -2.12 -20.71
C SER A 149 -20.44 -1.73 -19.72
N ARG A 150 -20.62 -0.61 -19.00
CA ARG A 150 -19.72 -0.18 -17.91
C ARG A 150 -19.44 -1.29 -16.89
N ARG A 151 -20.42 -2.17 -16.63
CA ARG A 151 -20.25 -3.33 -15.73
C ARG A 151 -19.32 -4.39 -16.34
N SER A 152 -19.43 -4.66 -17.64
CA SER A 152 -18.53 -5.56 -18.37
C SER A 152 -17.10 -5.04 -18.36
N ILE A 153 -16.93 -3.74 -18.64
CA ILE A 153 -15.63 -3.06 -18.62
C ILE A 153 -14.98 -3.19 -17.23
N GLY A 154 -15.74 -2.93 -16.16
CA GLY A 154 -15.23 -3.08 -14.79
C GLY A 154 -14.75 -4.50 -14.48
N ARG A 155 -15.48 -5.52 -14.94
CA ARG A 155 -15.06 -6.93 -14.75
C ARG A 155 -13.81 -7.28 -15.56
N GLN A 156 -13.74 -6.87 -16.82
CA GLN A 156 -12.63 -7.22 -17.72
C GLN A 156 -11.33 -6.47 -17.36
N LEU A 157 -11.43 -5.20 -16.96
CA LEU A 157 -10.28 -4.38 -16.59
C LEU A 157 -9.95 -4.45 -15.09
N ASN A 158 -10.67 -5.28 -14.32
CA ASN A 158 -10.60 -5.34 -12.85
C ASN A 158 -10.70 -3.95 -12.19
N MET A 159 -11.59 -3.10 -12.71
CA MET A 159 -11.82 -1.74 -12.25
C MET A 159 -13.10 -1.65 -11.43
N THR A 160 -13.07 -0.85 -10.37
CA THR A 160 -14.28 -0.55 -9.60
C THR A 160 -15.31 0.20 -10.45
N HIS A 161 -16.59 0.04 -10.12
CA HIS A 161 -17.67 0.77 -10.80
C HIS A 161 -17.44 2.29 -10.80
N ARG A 162 -16.89 2.83 -9.70
CA ARG A 162 -16.60 4.26 -9.56
C ARG A 162 -15.50 4.72 -10.52
N THR A 163 -14.46 3.92 -10.70
CA THR A 163 -13.36 4.19 -11.63
C THR A 163 -13.84 4.16 -13.08
N VAL A 164 -14.59 3.12 -13.47
CA VAL A 164 -15.15 3.02 -14.83
C VAL A 164 -16.10 4.18 -15.12
N LYS A 165 -16.99 4.51 -14.17
CA LYS A 165 -17.88 5.66 -14.30
C LYS A 165 -17.09 6.96 -14.48
N SER A 166 -16.07 7.20 -13.65
CA SER A 166 -15.26 8.41 -13.73
C SER A 166 -14.53 8.55 -15.06
N LEU A 167 -13.99 7.45 -15.61
CA LEU A 167 -13.29 7.45 -16.90
C LEU A 167 -14.26 7.60 -18.08
N ALA A 168 -15.41 6.93 -18.01
CA ALA A 168 -16.44 6.98 -19.05
C ALA A 168 -17.12 8.36 -19.14
N ASP A 169 -17.36 9.01 -18.00
CA ASP A 169 -18.08 10.29 -17.95
C ASP A 169 -17.16 11.48 -18.26
N ALA A 170 -15.84 11.30 -18.21
CA ALA A 170 -14.88 12.34 -18.57
C ALA A 170 -14.78 12.48 -20.09
N ALA A 171 -15.00 13.69 -20.61
CA ALA A 171 -14.86 13.99 -22.04
C ALA A 171 -13.39 13.93 -22.47
N ARG A 172 -12.48 14.42 -21.62
CA ARG A 172 -11.04 14.33 -21.79
C ARG A 172 -10.38 13.72 -20.56
N PRO A 173 -9.29 12.95 -20.70
CA PRO A 173 -8.56 12.41 -19.56
C PRO A 173 -8.04 13.52 -18.62
N GLU A 174 -7.77 14.71 -19.16
CA GLU A 174 -7.34 15.89 -18.40
C GLU A 174 -8.40 16.39 -17.41
N ASP A 175 -9.68 16.14 -17.64
CA ASP A 175 -10.77 16.56 -16.74
C ASP A 175 -10.72 15.85 -15.36
N LEU A 176 -9.96 14.74 -15.30
CA LEU A 176 -9.70 13.94 -14.10
C LEU A 176 -8.47 14.43 -13.33
N PHE A 177 -7.68 15.36 -13.88
CA PHE A 177 -6.49 15.92 -13.25
C PHE A 177 -6.85 17.03 -12.25
N ARG A 178 -7.60 16.69 -11.21
CA ARG A 178 -8.04 17.65 -10.18
C ARG A 178 -7.14 17.63 -8.93
N GLY A 179 -6.89 18.79 -8.34
CA GLY A 179 -6.29 18.92 -6.99
C GLY A 179 -4.76 18.77 -6.94
N GLN A 180 -4.25 17.94 -6.01
CA GLN A 180 -2.83 17.80 -5.60
C GLN A 180 -1.84 17.46 -6.73
N TRP A 181 -2.35 17.13 -7.92
CA TRP A 181 -1.58 16.71 -9.09
C TRP A 181 -1.15 17.86 -10.00
N GLN A 182 -1.75 19.04 -9.83
CA GLN A 182 -1.26 20.30 -10.41
C GLN A 182 0.00 20.74 -9.65
N HIS A 183 1.05 21.15 -10.37
CA HIS A 183 2.29 21.64 -9.77
C HIS A 183 2.08 22.87 -8.87
N ASN A 184 1.03 23.65 -9.10
CA ASN A 184 0.86 24.98 -8.52
C ASN A 184 0.05 25.02 -7.21
N ARG A 185 0.21 24.05 -6.32
CA ARG A 185 -0.28 24.18 -4.94
C ARG A 185 0.90 24.22 -3.98
N THR A 186 1.07 25.37 -3.35
CA THR A 186 1.75 25.49 -2.06
C THR A 186 1.06 24.55 -1.08
N SER A 187 1.83 23.58 -0.60
CA SER A 187 1.45 22.73 0.51
C SER A 187 1.52 23.55 1.79
N VAL A 188 0.63 23.31 2.75
CA VAL A 188 0.75 23.86 4.13
C VAL A 188 2.06 23.40 4.80
N LEU A 189 2.75 22.43 4.20
CA LEU A 189 4.06 21.93 4.64
C LEU A 189 5.26 22.62 3.96
N ASP A 190 5.04 23.52 2.98
CA ASP A 190 6.15 24.17 2.28
C ASP A 190 6.86 25.23 3.14
N GLU A 191 6.21 25.74 4.19
CA GLU A 191 6.82 26.63 5.19
C GLU A 191 7.73 25.90 6.21
N TYR A 192 7.76 24.56 6.16
CA TYR A 192 8.52 23.72 7.10
C TYR A 192 9.64 22.91 6.41
N LYS A 193 10.05 23.31 5.19
CA LYS A 193 11.23 22.79 4.47
C LYS A 193 12.38 23.78 4.55
#